data_AF-A0A932C2R1-F1
#
_entry.id   AF-A0A932C2R1-F1
#
_cell.length_a   1.000
_cell.length_b   1.000
_cell.length_c   1.000
_cell.angle_alpha   90.00
_cell.angle_beta   90.00
_cell.angle_gamma   90.00
#
_symmetry.space_group_name_H-M   'P 1'
#
loop_
_entity.id
_entity.type
_entity.pdbx_description
1 polymer ?
#
loop_
_entity_poly.entity_id
_entity_poly.type
_entity_poly.pdbx_seq_one_letter_code
_entity_poly.pdbx_strand_id
1 'polypeptide(L)'
;MTVEPREGLRRSIHDYAKSRAIWRDQLRRVLEEQQVANDWLEDTPRTMGDGSPDIEPGNPIFSARSQSSGKAIRIIQSPRHGTGDEFAAWRHTDRGMASPERQRDELVLSIVLSNRNLERARGVARLLGSSARYA
;
A
#
# COMPACT_ATOMS: atom_id res chain seq x y z
N MET A 1 11.71 10.88 30.65
CA MET A 1 12.97 10.20 30.27
C MET A 1 12.84 9.86 28.80
N THR A 2 13.46 10.63 27.91
CA THR A 2 13.31 10.47 26.46
C THR A 2 14.30 9.42 26.00
N VAL A 3 13.82 8.22 25.69
CA VAL A 3 14.66 7.16 25.14
C VAL A 3 14.91 7.50 23.67
N GLU A 4 16.11 8.00 23.38
CA GLU A 4 16.54 8.27 22.01
C GLU A 4 16.58 6.93 21.24
N PRO A 5 15.90 6.81 20.09
CA PRO A 5 15.89 5.58 19.32
C PRO A 5 17.30 5.27 18.78
N ARG A 6 17.71 4.00 18.89
CA ARG A 6 18.99 3.51 18.36
C ARG A 6 19.16 3.90 16.89
N GLU A 7 20.38 4.19 16.45
CA GLU A 7 20.69 4.67 15.10
C GLU A 7 20.10 3.78 13.98
N GLY A 8 20.10 2.46 14.17
CA GLY A 8 19.46 1.51 13.25
C GLY A 8 17.94 1.69 13.13
N LEU A 9 17.24 2.02 14.23
CA LEU A 9 15.80 2.30 14.23
C LEU A 9 15.48 3.63 13.53
N ARG A 10 16.31 4.67 13.76
CA ARG A 10 16.18 5.96 13.06
C ARG A 10 16.28 5.82 11.54
N ARG A 11 17.25 5.05 11.06
CA ARG A 11 17.43 4.76 9.63
C ARG A 11 16.21 4.01 9.07
N SER A 12 15.72 2.99 9.76
CA SER A 12 14.53 2.24 9.35
C SER A 12 13.27 3.11 9.28
N ILE A 13 13.06 4.03 10.24
CA ILE A 13 11.92 4.97 10.22
C ILE A 13 11.99 5.91 9.03
N HIS A 14 13.16 6.44 8.74
CA HIS A 14 13.36 7.34 7.60
C HIS A 14 13.18 6.62 6.26
N ASP A 15 13.70 5.40 6.13
CA ASP A 15 13.53 4.58 4.93
C ASP A 15 12.06 4.13 4.75
N TYR A 16 11.35 3.90 5.85
CA TYR A 16 9.90 3.66 5.86
C TYR A 16 9.13 4.89 5.35
N ALA A 17 9.40 6.08 5.89
CA ALA A 17 8.73 7.32 5.49
C ALA A 17 8.96 7.64 4.00
N LYS A 18 10.20 7.46 3.52
CA LYS A 18 10.55 7.60 2.10
C LYS A 18 9.81 6.60 1.22
N SER A 19 9.80 5.33 1.59
CA SER A 19 9.09 4.28 0.85
C SER A 19 7.60 4.58 0.75
N ARG A 20 6.98 4.96 1.88
CA ARG A 20 5.57 5.34 1.93
C ARG A 20 5.26 6.56 1.06
N ALA A 21 6.12 7.58 1.05
CA ALA A 21 5.95 8.74 0.18
C ALA A 21 6.01 8.36 -1.31
N ILE A 22 6.95 7.48 -1.70
CA ILE A 22 7.02 6.96 -3.07
C ILE A 22 5.71 6.26 -3.44
N TRP A 23 5.19 5.38 -2.59
CA TRP A 23 3.94 4.66 -2.88
C TRP A 23 2.72 5.57 -2.96
N ARG A 24 2.63 6.56 -2.07
CA ARG A 24 1.60 7.59 -2.10
C ARG A 24 1.64 8.36 -3.42
N ASP A 25 2.81 8.80 -3.86
CA ASP A 25 2.95 9.57 -5.09
C ASP A 25 2.63 8.72 -6.32
N GLN A 26 3.06 7.45 -6.35
CA GLN A 26 2.73 6.51 -7.43
C GLN A 26 1.23 6.27 -7.53
N LEU A 27 0.57 5.95 -6.41
CA LEU A 27 -0.87 5.72 -6.44
C LEU A 27 -1.61 7.00 -6.83
N ARG A 28 -1.25 8.14 -6.24
CA ARG A 28 -1.88 9.43 -6.55
C ARG A 28 -1.84 9.74 -8.05
N ARG A 29 -0.69 9.54 -8.72
CA ARG A 29 -0.57 9.72 -10.17
C ARG A 29 -1.54 8.82 -10.96
N VAL A 30 -1.66 7.54 -10.58
CA VAL A 30 -2.61 6.61 -11.21
C VAL A 30 -4.05 7.07 -11.03
N LEU A 31 -4.41 7.55 -9.84
CA LEU A 31 -5.75 7.99 -9.53
C LEU A 31 -6.08 9.34 -10.19
N GLU A 32 -5.10 10.22 -10.35
CA GLU A 32 -5.21 11.49 -11.09
C GLU A 32 -5.41 11.22 -12.58
N GLU A 33 -4.65 10.29 -13.18
CA GLU A 33 -4.86 9.82 -14.57
C GLU A 33 -6.28 9.30 -14.82
N GLN A 34 -6.92 8.76 -13.79
CA GLN A 34 -8.29 8.22 -13.84
C GLN A 34 -9.36 9.21 -13.38
N GLN A 35 -8.97 10.42 -12.97
CA GLN A 35 -9.88 11.45 -12.45
C GLN A 35 -10.66 11.03 -11.19
N VAL A 36 -10.10 10.12 -10.38
CA VAL A 36 -10.72 9.62 -9.13
C VAL A 36 -9.90 9.92 -7.88
N ALA A 37 -8.81 10.68 -7.97
CA ALA A 37 -7.92 10.96 -6.82
C ALA A 37 -8.65 11.49 -5.58
N ASN A 38 -9.68 12.33 -5.75
CA ASN A 38 -10.44 12.91 -4.63
C ASN A 38 -11.36 11.91 -3.91
N ASP A 39 -11.64 10.76 -4.51
CA ASP A 39 -12.46 9.70 -3.91
C ASP A 39 -11.63 8.74 -3.05
N TRP A 40 -10.30 8.85 -3.06
CA TRP A 40 -9.42 7.93 -2.34
C TRP A 40 -8.85 8.55 -1.09
N LEU A 41 -8.94 7.81 0.02
CA LEU A 41 -8.35 8.14 1.30
C LEU A 41 -7.21 7.19 1.61
N GLU A 42 -6.06 7.76 1.96
CA GLU A 42 -4.93 7.02 2.54
C GLU A 42 -5.30 6.57 3.96
N ASP A 43 -5.00 5.32 4.32
CA ASP A 43 -5.19 4.86 5.69
C ASP A 43 -4.06 5.38 6.60
N THR A 44 -4.40 5.56 7.88
CA THR A 44 -3.41 5.88 8.92
C THR A 44 -2.41 4.73 9.05
N PRO A 45 -1.09 5.00 9.05
CA PRO A 45 -0.09 3.98 9.30
C PRO A 45 -0.33 3.29 10.64
N ARG A 46 -0.01 2.00 10.71
CA ARG A 46 0.10 1.33 12.01
C ARG A 46 1.27 1.91 12.77
N THR A 47 1.06 2.16 14.06
CA THR A 47 2.06 2.69 14.97
C THR A 47 2.13 1.82 16.22
N MET A 48 3.33 1.73 16.79
CA MET A 48 3.53 1.16 18.12
C MET A 48 2.92 2.09 19.20
N GLY A 49 2.86 1.63 20.45
CA GLY A 49 2.30 2.40 21.57
C GLY A 49 3.04 3.71 21.87
N ASP A 50 4.24 3.89 21.33
CA ASP A 50 5.04 5.12 21.41
C ASP A 50 4.82 6.08 20.21
N GLY A 51 3.94 5.71 19.26
CA GLY A 51 3.63 6.48 18.05
C GLY A 51 4.62 6.29 16.90
N SER A 52 5.69 5.51 17.07
CA SER A 52 6.59 5.18 15.96
C SER A 52 5.94 4.18 14.99
N PRO A 53 6.30 4.17 13.69
CA PRO A 53 5.72 3.21 12.74
C PRO A 53 5.94 1.76 13.17
N ASP A 54 4.90 0.94 13.00
CA ASP A 54 4.94 -0.50 13.25
C ASP A 54 5.51 -1.25 12.03
N ILE A 55 6.84 -1.37 11.99
CA ILE A 55 7.61 -1.92 10.86
C ILE A 55 7.83 -3.43 11.06
N GLU A 56 6.77 -4.21 10.94
CA GLU A 56 6.85 -5.68 10.94
C GLU A 56 6.71 -6.27 9.53
N PRO A 57 7.37 -7.41 9.24
CA PRO A 57 7.16 -8.13 7.99
C PRO A 57 5.69 -8.49 7.78
N GLY A 58 5.15 -8.20 6.59
CA GLY A 58 3.75 -8.43 6.27
C GLY A 58 2.82 -7.26 6.62
N ASN A 59 3.25 -6.30 7.44
CA ASN A 59 2.50 -5.06 7.61
C ASN A 59 2.57 -4.22 6.33
N PRO A 60 1.46 -3.57 5.93
CA PRO A 60 1.46 -2.72 4.77
C PRO A 60 2.33 -1.47 5.01
N ILE A 61 3.21 -1.15 4.05
CA ILE A 61 3.94 0.11 4.00
C ILE A 61 3.02 1.28 3.61
N PHE A 62 1.94 0.96 2.89
CA PHE A 62 0.98 1.91 2.36
C PHE A 62 -0.36 1.20 2.12
N SER A 63 -1.46 1.85 2.45
CA SER A 63 -2.80 1.43 2.00
C SER A 63 -3.70 2.64 1.77
N ALA A 64 -4.65 2.48 0.86
CA ALA A 64 -5.65 3.48 0.55
C ALA A 64 -6.95 2.83 0.10
N ARG A 65 -8.05 3.55 0.22
CA ARG A 65 -9.37 3.07 -0.14
C ARG A 65 -10.20 4.13 -0.82
N SER A 66 -11.01 3.71 -1.78
CA SER A 66 -12.07 4.50 -2.37
C SER A 66 -13.23 4.66 -1.38
N GLN A 67 -13.80 5.86 -1.31
CA GLN A 67 -14.95 6.17 -0.46
C GLN A 67 -16.27 5.68 -1.09
N SER A 68 -16.37 5.69 -2.43
CA SER A 68 -17.61 5.37 -3.14
C SER A 68 -17.66 4.00 -3.82
N SER A 69 -16.51 3.44 -4.22
CA SER A 69 -16.48 2.24 -5.09
C SER A 69 -16.28 0.92 -4.35
N GLY A 70 -16.04 0.94 -3.03
CA GLY A 70 -15.73 -0.26 -2.25
C GLY A 70 -14.38 -0.90 -2.61
N LYS A 71 -13.52 -0.20 -3.34
CA LYS A 71 -12.18 -0.66 -3.74
C LYS A 71 -11.14 -0.23 -2.73
N ALA A 72 -10.12 -1.07 -2.53
CA ALA A 72 -8.98 -0.76 -1.69
C ALA A 72 -7.68 -1.21 -2.36
N ILE A 73 -6.56 -0.67 -1.91
CA ILE A 73 -5.23 -1.12 -2.24
C ILE A 73 -4.38 -1.17 -0.99
N ARG A 74 -3.59 -2.23 -0.84
CA ARG A 74 -2.53 -2.30 0.16
C ARG A 74 -1.23 -2.78 -0.47
N ILE A 75 -0.13 -2.21 -0.01
CA ILE A 75 1.21 -2.49 -0.49
C ILE A 75 2.00 -3.03 0.70
N ILE A 76 2.47 -4.26 0.57
CA ILE A 76 3.37 -4.94 1.49
C ILE A 76 4.75 -4.92 0.83
N GLN A 77 5.67 -4.17 1.44
CA GLN A 77 7.01 -4.03 0.87
C GLN A 77 7.97 -5.00 1.55
N SER A 78 8.54 -5.90 0.76
CA SER A 78 9.58 -6.80 1.24
C SER A 78 10.94 -6.11 1.16
N PRO A 79 11.82 -6.30 2.16
CA PRO A 79 13.23 -5.95 2.02
C PRO A 79 13.86 -6.69 0.84
N ARG A 80 14.85 -6.06 0.21
CA ARG A 80 15.57 -6.64 -0.93
C ARG A 80 16.55 -7.71 -0.43
N HIS A 81 16.10 -8.96 -0.37
CA HIS A 81 16.97 -10.10 -0.08
C HIS A 81 17.51 -10.68 -1.40
N GLY A 82 18.76 -10.36 -1.75
CA GLY A 82 19.44 -10.88 -2.96
C GLY A 82 19.15 -10.10 -4.25
N THR A 83 19.30 -10.76 -5.39
CA THR A 83 19.19 -10.16 -6.74
C THR A 83 17.77 -10.18 -7.32
N GLY A 84 16.82 -10.78 -6.61
CA GLY A 84 15.43 -10.93 -7.06
C GLY A 84 14.66 -9.61 -7.09
N ASP A 85 13.78 -9.48 -8.08
CA ASP A 85 12.83 -8.38 -8.25
C ASP A 85 11.42 -8.93 -8.00
N GLU A 86 11.17 -9.31 -6.74
CA GLU A 86 9.94 -9.98 -6.35
C GLU A 86 8.73 -9.07 -6.55
N PHE A 87 7.72 -9.60 -7.23
CA PHE A 87 6.46 -8.91 -7.49
C PHE A 87 5.32 -9.91 -7.49
N ALA A 88 4.39 -9.76 -6.56
CA ALA A 88 3.13 -10.48 -6.53
C ALA A 88 1.98 -9.49 -6.40
N ALA A 89 0.90 -9.76 -7.11
CA ALA A 89 -0.33 -9.00 -7.04
C ALA A 89 -1.52 -9.97 -7.04
N TRP A 90 -2.48 -9.76 -6.15
CA TRP A 90 -3.71 -10.54 -6.12
C TRP A 90 -4.88 -9.69 -5.62
N ARG A 91 -6.09 -10.14 -5.91
CA ARG A 91 -7.30 -9.56 -5.34
C ARG A 91 -7.66 -10.31 -4.07
N HIS A 92 -7.98 -9.55 -3.03
CA HIS A 92 -8.54 -10.05 -1.79
C HIS A 92 -9.94 -9.49 -1.63
N THR A 93 -10.91 -10.38 -1.47
CA THR A 93 -12.27 -9.99 -1.10
C THR A 93 -12.52 -10.55 0.28
N ASP A 94 -12.66 -9.68 1.26
CA ASP A 94 -13.01 -10.09 2.61
C ASP A 94 -14.50 -10.48 2.65
N ARG A 95 -14.78 -11.75 2.33
CA ARG A 95 -16.14 -12.31 2.33
C ARG A 95 -16.64 -12.64 3.74
N GLY A 96 -15.82 -12.46 4.79
CA GLY A 96 -16.12 -12.88 6.16
C GLY A 96 -16.85 -11.84 7.01
N MET A 97 -16.95 -10.59 6.56
CA MET A 97 -17.66 -9.56 7.30
C MET A 97 -19.17 -9.65 7.06
N ALA A 98 -19.94 -9.82 8.14
CA ALA A 98 -21.41 -9.97 8.13
C ALA A 98 -22.19 -8.75 7.56
N SER A 99 -21.50 -7.68 7.15
CA SER A 99 -22.09 -6.51 6.51
C SER A 99 -21.54 -6.37 5.08
N PRO A 100 -22.42 -6.38 4.06
CA PRO A 100 -22.05 -6.13 2.66
C PRO A 100 -21.31 -4.80 2.47
N GLU A 101 -21.55 -3.82 3.34
CA GLU A 101 -20.93 -2.49 3.32
C GLU A 101 -19.44 -2.51 3.70
N ARG A 102 -18.96 -3.65 4.23
CA ARG A 102 -17.56 -3.88 4.56
C ARG A 102 -16.85 -4.84 3.62
N GLN A 103 -17.56 -5.46 2.67
CA GLN A 103 -16.92 -6.25 1.62
C GLN A 103 -16.20 -5.30 0.67
N ARG A 104 -14.88 -5.45 0.59
CA ARG A 104 -14.03 -4.61 -0.26
C ARG A 104 -13.34 -5.47 -1.32
N ASP A 105 -13.27 -4.93 -2.53
CA ASP A 105 -12.41 -5.46 -3.59
C ASP A 105 -11.02 -4.84 -3.40
N GLU A 106 -10.17 -5.54 -2.64
CA GLU A 106 -8.84 -5.08 -2.29
C GLU A 106 -7.80 -5.62 -3.29
N LEU A 107 -7.04 -4.74 -3.92
CA LEU A 107 -5.80 -5.09 -4.61
C LEU A 107 -4.66 -5.15 -3.60
N VAL A 108 -4.00 -6.30 -3.51
CA VAL A 108 -2.84 -6.49 -2.66
C VAL A 108 -1.59 -6.59 -3.53
N LEU A 109 -0.59 -5.76 -3.24
CA LEU A 109 0.73 -5.82 -3.86
C LEU A 109 1.76 -6.26 -2.82
N SER A 110 2.48 -7.37 -3.06
CA SER A 110 3.64 -7.78 -2.27
C SER A 110 4.88 -7.68 -3.14
N ILE A 111 5.74 -6.71 -2.86
CA ILE A 111 6.74 -6.25 -3.82
C ILE A 111 8.03 -5.78 -3.15
N VAL A 112 9.14 -5.95 -3.86
CA VAL A 112 10.40 -5.26 -3.56
C VAL A 112 10.40 -3.89 -4.25
N LEU A 113 10.84 -2.83 -3.55
CA LEU A 113 10.91 -1.49 -4.13
C LEU A 113 12.05 -1.40 -5.17
N SER A 114 11.66 -1.28 -6.44
CA SER A 114 12.56 -1.06 -7.58
C SER A 114 11.85 -0.24 -8.66
N ASN A 115 12.59 0.43 -9.54
CA ASN A 115 11.99 1.17 -10.66
C ASN A 115 11.11 0.28 -11.54
N ARG A 116 11.55 -0.97 -11.78
CA ARG A 116 10.81 -1.95 -12.56
C ARG A 116 9.49 -2.34 -11.88
N ASN A 117 9.52 -2.59 -10.57
CA ASN A 117 8.33 -2.92 -9.82
C ASN A 117 7.39 -1.74 -9.62
N LEU A 118 7.90 -0.51 -9.57
CA LEU A 118 7.07 0.70 -9.56
C LEU A 118 6.23 0.81 -10.85
N GLU A 119 6.83 0.58 -12.02
CA GLU A 119 6.09 0.59 -13.28
C GLU A 119 5.07 -0.56 -13.37
N ARG A 120 5.42 -1.76 -12.88
CA ARG A 120 4.47 -2.89 -12.80
C ARG A 120 3.31 -2.57 -11.85
N ALA A 121 3.60 -2.02 -10.68
CA ALA A 121 2.60 -1.62 -9.70
C ALA A 121 1.64 -0.58 -10.28
N ARG A 122 2.16 0.42 -11.01
CA ARG A 122 1.35 1.41 -11.73
C ARG A 122 0.41 0.75 -12.74
N GLY A 123 0.93 -0.20 -13.52
CA GLY A 123 0.14 -0.99 -14.48
C GLY A 123 -1.00 -1.75 -13.81
N VAL A 124 -0.73 -2.45 -12.70
CA VAL A 124 -1.75 -3.21 -11.98
C VAL A 124 -2.74 -2.30 -11.25
N ALA A 125 -2.29 -1.20 -10.65
CA ALA A 125 -3.15 -0.22 -9.98
C ALA A 125 -4.16 0.42 -10.94
N ARG A 126 -3.87 0.47 -12.26
CA ARG A 126 -4.85 0.95 -13.24
C ARG A 126 -6.10 0.09 -13.34
N LEU A 127 -6.01 -1.17 -12.94
CA LEU A 127 -7.16 -2.08 -12.88
C LEU A 127 -8.16 -1.67 -11.78
N LEU A 128 -7.79 -0.79 -10.84
CA LEU A 128 -8.70 -0.24 -9.84
C LEU A 128 -9.72 0.74 -10.44
N GLY A 129 -9.35 1.52 -11.46
CA GLY A 129 -10.30 2.44 -12.13
C GLY A 129 -11.13 1.77 -13.21
N SER A 130 -10.70 0.62 -13.71
CA SER A 130 -11.39 -0.09 -14.78
C SER A 130 -12.65 -0.76 -14.23
N SER A 131 -13.82 -0.24 -14.57
CA SER A 131 -15.14 -0.84 -14.31
C SER A 131 -15.41 -2.10 -15.15
N ALA A 132 -14.39 -2.67 -15.79
CA ALA A 132 -14.50 -3.95 -16.46
C ALA A 132 -14.72 -5.04 -15.41
N ARG A 133 -16.00 -5.27 -15.08
CA ARG A 133 -16.44 -6.57 -14.58
C ARG A 133 -16.00 -7.56 -15.66
N TYR A 134 -15.05 -8.42 -15.34
CA TYR A 134 -14.85 -9.61 -16.15
C TYR A 134 -16.15 -10.40 -16.05
N ALA A 135 -16.89 -10.41 -17.17
CA ALA A 135 -18.05 -11.26 -17.38
C ALA A 135 -17.60 -12.71 -17.58
#